data_AF-A0A5C4T8P2-F1
#
_entry.id   AF-A0A5C4T8P2-F1
#
_cell.length_a   1.000
_cell.length_b   1.000
_cell.length_c   1.000
_cell.angle_alpha   90.00
_cell.angle_beta   90.00
_cell.angle_gamma   90.00
#
_symmetry.space_group_name_H-M   'P 1'
#
loop_
_entity.id
_entity.type
_entity.pdbx_description
1 polymer ?
#
loop_
_entity_poly.entity_id
_entity_poly.type
_entity_poly.pdbx_seq_one_letter_code
_entity_poly.pdbx_strand_id
1 'polypeptide(L)'
;MMDGGLKCAEHGFYLKLCDDFFGMYYSSEGPKLFFNRDKYRLTDSRWDVELVIGRKNNLFIFYWQGEVKISFRFSKNQDSIIQLYRLLQEHVSSKRPS
;
A
#
# COMPACT_ATOMS: atom_id res chain seq x y z
N MET A 1 -24.85 -3.83 13.33
CA MET A 1 -24.04 -2.96 12.45
C MET A 1 -22.93 -2.37 13.31
N MET A 2 -21.67 -2.70 13.03
CA MET A 2 -20.51 -2.02 13.63
C MET A 2 -19.66 -1.54 12.46
N ASP A 3 -19.63 -0.22 12.33
CA ASP A 3 -18.87 0.54 11.36
C ASP A 3 -17.37 0.38 11.67
N GLY A 4 -16.67 -0.38 10.83
CA GLY A 4 -15.23 -0.64 10.93
C GLY A 4 -14.40 0.55 10.45
N GLY A 5 -14.73 1.74 10.97
CA GLY A 5 -14.10 2.99 10.60
C GLY A 5 -12.59 2.95 10.81
N LEU A 6 -11.85 3.31 9.74
CA LEU A 6 -10.43 3.67 9.79
C LEU A 6 -10.20 4.60 10.98
N LYS A 7 -9.54 4.10 12.04
CA LYS A 7 -9.00 4.98 13.08
C LYS A 7 -7.59 5.37 12.70
N CYS A 8 -7.46 6.65 12.32
CA CYS A 8 -6.21 7.36 12.09
C CYS A 8 -5.21 7.11 13.24
N ALA A 9 -4.12 6.41 12.95
CA ALA A 9 -2.89 6.55 13.70
C ALA A 9 -2.05 7.62 12.99
N GLU A 10 -2.32 8.88 13.33
CA GLU A 10 -1.57 10.13 13.04
C GLU A 10 -0.82 10.23 11.69
N HIS A 11 -1.53 10.00 10.57
CA HIS A 11 -1.11 10.04 9.14
C HIS A 11 -0.76 8.69 8.49
N GLY A 12 -1.01 7.56 9.15
CA GLY A 12 -0.95 6.24 8.49
C GLY A 12 -2.32 5.70 8.05
N PHE A 13 -2.29 4.80 7.07
CA PHE A 13 -3.43 3.95 6.71
C PHE A 13 -2.99 2.49 6.74
N TYR A 14 -3.81 1.61 7.32
CA TYR A 14 -3.59 0.17 7.25
C TYR A 14 -4.89 -0.59 7.05
N LEU A 15 -4.77 -1.76 6.45
CA LEU A 15 -5.82 -2.74 6.28
C LEU A 15 -5.35 -4.10 6.80
N LYS A 16 -6.29 -4.88 7.32
CA LYS A 16 -6.08 -6.28 7.66
C LYS A 16 -6.48 -7.15 6.49
N LEU A 17 -5.55 -7.98 6.01
CA LEU A 17 -5.70 -8.94 4.93
C LEU A 17 -5.61 -10.35 5.53
N CYS A 18 -6.75 -10.99 5.80
CA CYS A 18 -6.78 -12.26 6.53
C CYS A 18 -6.06 -12.12 7.89
N ASP A 19 -4.88 -12.72 8.06
CA ASP A 19 -4.07 -12.64 9.28
C ASP A 19 -2.94 -11.61 9.20
N ASP A 20 -2.76 -10.99 8.03
CA ASP A 20 -1.70 -10.04 7.76
C ASP A 20 -2.16 -8.60 7.88
N PHE A 21 -1.25 -7.71 8.25
CA PHE A 21 -1.47 -6.26 8.27
C PHE A 21 -0.66 -5.61 7.15
N PHE A 22 -1.34 -4.83 6.32
CA PHE A 22 -0.73 -4.13 5.20
C PHE A 22 -1.09 -2.66 5.26
N GLY A 23 -0.12 -1.77 5.05
CA GLY A 23 -0.41 -0.35 5.10
C GLY A 23 0.79 0.53 4.84
N MET A 24 0.57 1.82 5.02
CA MET A 24 1.56 2.87 4.93
C MET A 24 1.49 3.74 6.18
N TYR A 25 2.64 4.21 6.66
CA TYR A 25 2.70 5.21 7.70
C TYR A 25 3.86 6.17 7.44
N TYR A 26 3.76 7.39 7.98
CA TYR A 26 4.85 8.35 7.95
C TYR A 26 5.75 8.15 9.17
N SER A 27 7.06 8.18 8.94
CA SER A 27 8.07 8.19 10.00
C SER A 27 8.97 9.42 9.84
N SER A 28 9.85 9.67 10.82
CA SER A 28 10.87 10.73 10.73
C SER A 28 11.80 10.58 9.51
N GLU A 29 11.96 9.36 8.99
CA GLU A 29 12.74 9.06 7.77
C GLU A 29 11.91 9.16 6.47
N GLY A 30 10.66 9.59 6.57
CA GLY A 30 9.69 9.64 5.47
C GLY A 30 8.68 8.49 5.47
N PRO A 31 7.85 8.40 4.41
CA PRO A 31 6.80 7.39 4.30
C PRO A 31 7.38 5.99 4.14
N LYS A 32 6.72 5.02 4.80
CA LYS A 32 7.08 3.61 4.78
C LYS A 32 5.85 2.77 4.47
N LEU A 33 6.01 1.84 3.54
CA LEU A 33 5.06 0.74 3.36
C LEU A 33 5.43 -0.37 4.33
N PHE A 34 4.44 -1.05 4.90
CA PHE A 34 4.68 -2.21 5.74
C PHE A 34 3.74 -3.36 5.39
N PHE A 35 4.27 -4.57 5.54
CA PHE A 35 3.51 -5.80 5.50
C PHE A 35 3.94 -6.64 6.72
N ASN A 36 3.05 -6.76 7.69
CA ASN A 36 3.34 -7.30 9.01
C ASN A 36 4.57 -6.64 9.66
N ARG A 37 5.68 -7.37 9.73
CA ARG A 37 6.94 -6.94 10.36
C ARG A 37 7.88 -6.28 9.35
N ASP A 38 7.66 -6.52 8.06
CA ASP A 38 8.51 -5.99 6.99
C ASP A 38 8.16 -4.53 6.70
N LYS A 39 9.20 -3.71 6.52
CA LYS A 39 9.08 -2.26 6.32
C LYS A 39 9.94 -1.85 5.15
N TYR A 40 9.34 -1.10 4.22
CA TYR A 40 9.96 -0.65 2.98
C TYR A 40 9.94 0.87 2.94
N ARG A 41 11.12 1.49 2.81
CA ARG A 41 11.24 2.96 2.78
C ARG A 41 10.82 3.48 1.41
N LEU A 42 9.69 4.18 1.34
CA LEU A 42 9.19 4.75 0.09
C LEU A 42 9.97 6.00 -0.33
N THR A 43 10.96 6.44 0.44
CA THR A 43 11.96 7.45 0.05
C THR A 43 12.98 6.92 -0.94
N ASP A 44 13.21 5.61 -1.00
CA ASP A 44 13.95 4.96 -2.09
C ASP A 44 13.20 5.12 -3.42
N SER A 45 13.90 5.06 -4.55
CA SER A 45 13.33 5.05 -5.90
C SER A 45 13.20 3.63 -6.47
N ARG A 46 13.78 2.63 -5.81
CA ARG A 46 13.81 1.23 -6.27
C ARG A 46 12.60 0.44 -5.81
N TRP A 47 11.40 0.93 -6.12
CA TRP A 47 10.18 0.21 -5.87
C TRP A 47 9.13 0.56 -6.91
N ASP A 48 8.16 -0.34 -7.10
CA ASP A 48 7.02 -0.12 -7.99
C ASP A 48 5.77 -0.80 -7.43
N VAL A 49 4.61 -0.40 -7.92
CA VAL A 49 3.32 -1.01 -7.58
C VAL A 49 2.48 -1.25 -8.82
N GLU A 50 1.85 -2.42 -8.85
CA GLU A 50 0.87 -2.77 -9.87
C GLU A 50 -0.47 -3.05 -9.21
N LEU A 51 -1.52 -2.50 -9.82
CA LEU A 51 -2.90 -2.75 -9.42
C LEU A 51 -3.69 -3.23 -10.63
N VAL A 52 -4.17 -4.47 -10.57
CA VAL A 52 -5.05 -5.06 -11.57
C VAL A 52 -6.45 -5.16 -10.98
N ILE A 53 -7.41 -4.47 -11.59
CA ILE A 53 -8.83 -4.54 -11.22
C ILE A 53 -9.57 -5.38 -12.26
N GLY A 54 -10.11 -6.50 -11.83
CA GLY A 54 -10.87 -7.43 -12.67
C GLY A 54 -12.30 -7.61 -12.16
N ARG A 55 -13.18 -8.21 -12.98
CA ARG A 55 -14.58 -8.44 -12.58
C ARG A 55 -14.75 -9.37 -11.37
N LYS A 56 -13.79 -10.27 -11.13
CA LYS A 56 -13.84 -11.27 -10.04
C LYS A 56 -12.54 -11.39 -9.26
N ASN A 57 -11.43 -10.91 -9.81
CA ASN A 57 -10.10 -11.03 -9.23
C ASN A 57 -9.42 -9.67 -9.35
N ASN A 58 -9.18 -9.05 -8.21
CA ASN A 58 -8.27 -7.92 -8.13
C ASN A 58 -6.93 -8.41 -7.57
N LEU A 59 -5.84 -7.79 -8.02
CA LEU A 59 -4.48 -8.14 -7.64
C LEU A 59 -3.72 -6.86 -7.35
N PHE A 60 -3.05 -6.83 -6.20
CA PHE A 60 -2.09 -5.81 -5.85
C PHE A 60 -0.71 -6.45 -5.75
N ILE A 61 0.29 -5.83 -6.39
CA ILE A 61 1.68 -6.26 -6.35
C ILE A 61 2.56 -5.07 -5.95
N PHE A 62 3.48 -5.30 -5.02
CA PHE A 62 4.53 -4.36 -4.67
C PHE A 62 5.90 -4.98 -4.95
N TYR A 63 6.70 -4.24 -5.70
CA TYR A 63 8.05 -4.58 -6.09
C TYR A 63 9.04 -3.74 -5.27
N TRP A 64 10.10 -4.36 -4.79
CA TRP A 64 11.21 -3.69 -4.12
C TRP A 64 12.52 -4.22 -4.68
N GLN A 65 13.35 -3.32 -5.20
CA GLN A 65 14.64 -3.63 -5.83
C GLN A 65 14.53 -4.68 -6.94
N GLY A 66 13.43 -4.64 -7.71
CA GLY A 66 13.17 -5.57 -8.82
C GLY A 66 12.57 -6.90 -8.39
N GLU A 67 12.35 -7.13 -7.10
CA GLU A 67 11.76 -8.36 -6.57
C GLU A 67 10.31 -8.14 -6.09
N VAL A 68 9.45 -9.12 -6.31
CA VAL A 68 8.09 -9.12 -5.73
C VAL A 68 8.21 -9.36 -4.23
N LYS A 69 7.75 -8.39 -3.43
CA LYS A 69 7.71 -8.53 -1.96
C LYS A 69 6.31 -8.77 -1.44
N ILE A 70 5.31 -8.20 -2.08
CA ILE A 70 3.91 -8.36 -1.69
C ILE A 70 3.12 -8.64 -2.95
N SER A 71 2.32 -9.70 -2.94
CA SER A 71 1.38 -10.02 -4.01
C SER A 71 0.16 -10.68 -3.40
N PHE A 72 -0.98 -10.01 -3.39
CA PHE A 72 -2.20 -10.58 -2.85
C PHE A 72 -3.40 -10.28 -3.74
N ARG A 73 -4.29 -11.27 -3.82
CA ARG A 73 -5.61 -11.09 -4.43
C ARG A 73 -6.58 -10.56 -3.39
N PHE A 74 -7.49 -9.69 -3.82
CA PHE A 74 -8.52 -9.15 -2.96
C PHE A 74 -9.85 -9.03 -3.69
N SER A 75 -10.92 -9.24 -2.93
CA SER A 75 -12.31 -9.02 -3.37
C SER A 75 -13.09 -8.12 -2.41
N LYS A 76 -12.55 -7.90 -1.21
CA LYS A 76 -13.05 -6.98 -0.18
C LYS A 76 -12.05 -5.83 -0.02
N ASN A 77 -12.47 -4.75 0.63
CA ASN A 77 -11.65 -3.56 0.90
C ASN A 77 -11.08 -2.91 -0.39
N GLN A 78 -11.80 -3.03 -1.51
CA GLN A 78 -11.34 -2.55 -2.82
C GLN A 78 -11.06 -1.05 -2.80
N ASP A 79 -11.96 -0.24 -2.24
CA ASP A 79 -11.79 1.21 -2.18
C ASP A 79 -10.54 1.60 -1.39
N SER A 80 -10.30 0.92 -0.27
CA SER A 80 -9.11 1.15 0.55
C SER A 80 -7.80 0.81 -0.16
N ILE A 81 -7.79 -0.28 -0.94
CA ILE A 81 -6.60 -0.69 -1.69
C ILE A 81 -6.37 0.23 -2.89
N ILE A 82 -7.44 0.67 -3.56
CA ILE A 82 -7.36 1.67 -4.63
C ILE A 82 -6.83 3.00 -4.08
N GLN A 83 -7.31 3.44 -2.91
CA GLN A 83 -6.80 4.66 -2.26
C GLN A 83 -5.32 4.55 -1.91
N LEU A 84 -4.89 3.42 -1.35
CA LEU A 84 -3.46 3.18 -1.07
C LEU A 84 -2.64 3.22 -2.36
N TYR A 85 -3.09 2.57 -3.44
CA TYR A 85 -2.42 2.64 -4.73
C TYR A 85 -2.29 4.07 -5.25
N ARG A 86 -3.36 4.89 -5.15
CA ARG A 86 -3.31 6.31 -5.55
C ARG A 86 -2.29 7.11 -4.74
N LEU A 87 -2.26 6.94 -3.42
CA LEU A 87 -1.27 7.60 -2.56
C LEU A 87 0.16 7.23 -2.95
N LEU A 88 0.40 5.96 -3.29
CA LEU A 88 1.71 5.50 -3.75
C LEU A 88 2.08 6.13 -5.10
N GLN A 89 1.14 6.22 -6.04
CA GLN A 89 1.36 6.86 -7.36
C GLN A 89 1.62 8.37 -7.26
N GLU A 90 0.93 9.07 -6.35
CA GLU A 90 1.18 10.49 -6.07
C GLU A 90 2.60 10.71 -5.52
N HIS A 91 3.06 9.80 -4.63
CA HIS A 91 4.42 9.85 -4.10
C HIS A 91 5.50 9.53 -5.15
N VAL A 92 5.19 8.70 -6.16
CA VAL A 92 6.08 8.49 -7.32
C VAL A 92 6.13 9.74 -8.19
N SER A 93 4.97 10.35 -8.45
CA SER A 93 4.84 11.51 -9.34
C SER A 93 5.54 12.75 -8.77
N SER A 94 5.48 12.96 -7.45
CA SER A 94 6.19 14.08 -6.80
C SER A 94 7.72 13.98 -6.85
N LYS A 95 8.27 12.79 -7.14
CA LYS A 95 9.72 12.54 -7.22
C LYS A 95 10.30 12.59 -8.63
N ARG A 96 9.47 12.62 -9.68
CA ARG A 96 9.95 12.76 -11.06
C ARG A 96 9.91 14.25 -11.42
N PRO A 97 11.05 14.98 -11.39
CA PRO A 97 11.07 16.29 -12.02
C PRO A 97 10.80 16.09 -13.52
N SER A 98 9.81 16.81 -14.02
CA SER A 98 9.51 16.99 -15.45
C SER A 98 10.74 17.44 -16.23
#